data_AF-A0A7Y2I7M4-F1
#
_entry.id   AF-A0A7Y2I7M4-F1
#
_cell.length_a   1.000
_cell.length_b   1.000
_cell.length_c   1.000
_cell.angle_alpha   90.00
_cell.angle_beta   90.00
_cell.angle_gamma   90.00
#
_symmetry.space_group_name_H-M   'P 1'
#
loop_
_entity.id
_entity.type
_entity.pdbx_description
1 polymer ?
#
loop_
_entity_poly.entity_id
_entity_poly.type
_entity_poly.pdbx_seq_one_letter_code
_entity_poly.pdbx_strand_id
1 'polypeptide(L)'
;MSFLIASVRKDLARWTRDRSAILIWLGLPFLIGGLLTSMMDGGGGSPTGTLLIADEDESLLSGFVVGAFGQEQLGELIVVEQVNPDEGEGRINDGGASGFLTIPKGFQDAFLNETPVTLTLRTNPSQTILPGIIEDVTEVLLDAGFYLQRLLGPEIKTLTDADFDGAPTDAFVSGISVDIQNKINKIIEKTDPLIIELEVVEPPPAEPPLDYALLFLPGIILMALLLAANSLAADYWVERDKGTLRRLVSAPGALAGFVAGKAVAALAIMGVLAAVTLVIGFAYHGVAWSKFVSSLLWVSLGGVGLFAWFAAIQMLFANNRAATLMTTLLLFPLMMAGGSFFPLAALPGWIADIGRLAPNGFIVDRLSTELTAATAWSIDAKSWLILLAIAVSGLVLSALRLRTGFARR
;
A
#
# COMPACT_ATOMS: atom_id res chain seq x y z
N MET A 1 -0.13 50.72 -15.39
CA MET A 1 -0.10 49.25 -15.29
C MET A 1 0.15 48.91 -13.83
N SER A 2 -0.83 48.34 -13.13
CA SER A 2 -0.81 48.23 -11.66
C SER A 2 0.38 47.38 -11.19
N PHE A 3 1.06 47.82 -10.13
CA PHE A 3 2.19 47.11 -9.50
C PHE A 3 1.88 45.63 -9.21
N LEU A 4 0.61 45.31 -8.94
CA LEU A 4 0.09 43.96 -8.76
C LEU A 4 0.38 43.05 -9.98
N ILE A 5 0.07 43.49 -11.21
CA ILE A 5 0.26 42.68 -12.42
C ILE A 5 1.75 42.38 -12.64
N ALA A 6 2.62 43.36 -12.39
CA ALA A 6 4.06 43.16 -12.49
C ALA A 6 4.57 42.14 -11.46
N SER A 7 4.07 42.19 -10.22
CA SER A 7 4.42 41.23 -9.16
C SER A 7 3.97 39.81 -9.53
N VAL A 8 2.73 39.65 -10.00
CA VAL A 8 2.16 38.37 -10.43
C VAL A 8 2.98 37.76 -11.57
N ARG A 9 3.24 38.55 -12.63
CA ARG A 9 4.00 38.09 -13.81
C ARG A 9 5.42 37.67 -13.43
N LYS A 10 6.08 38.41 -12.54
CA LYS A 10 7.43 38.09 -12.07
C LYS A 10 7.47 36.73 -11.36
N ASP A 11 6.55 36.50 -10.42
CA ASP A 11 6.52 35.25 -9.65
C ASP A 11 6.19 34.06 -10.58
N LEU A 12 5.18 34.17 -11.44
CA LEU A 12 4.85 33.14 -12.45
C LEU A 12 6.02 32.81 -13.38
N ALA A 13 6.74 33.83 -13.87
CA ALA A 13 7.89 33.64 -14.75
C ALA A 13 9.08 32.97 -14.04
N ARG A 14 9.23 33.17 -12.73
CA ARG A 14 10.25 32.50 -11.93
C ARG A 14 9.93 31.01 -11.77
N TRP A 15 8.69 30.68 -11.44
CA TRP A 15 8.28 29.29 -11.18
C TRP A 15 8.24 28.42 -12.43
N THR A 16 7.82 28.97 -13.57
CA THR A 16 7.90 28.26 -14.86
C THR A 16 9.34 27.91 -15.27
N ARG A 17 10.35 28.57 -14.69
CA ARG A 17 11.77 28.27 -14.88
C ARG A 17 12.32 27.30 -13.84
N ASP A 18 11.70 27.20 -12.67
CA ASP A 18 12.09 26.25 -11.62
C ASP A 18 11.38 24.89 -11.81
N ARG A 19 11.77 24.20 -12.89
CA ARG A 19 11.19 22.90 -13.27
C ARG A 19 11.43 21.83 -12.20
N SER A 20 12.56 21.92 -11.49
CA SER A 20 12.90 21.03 -10.38
C SER A 20 11.87 21.06 -9.26
N ALA A 21 11.44 22.26 -8.83
CA ALA A 21 10.46 22.37 -7.76
C ALA A 21 9.11 21.76 -8.15
N ILE A 22 8.64 22.05 -9.36
CA ILE A 22 7.36 21.50 -9.88
C ILE A 22 7.42 19.97 -9.99
N LEU A 23 8.54 19.43 -10.47
CA LEU A 23 8.77 17.98 -10.54
C LEU A 23 8.76 17.33 -9.16
N ILE A 24 9.33 17.97 -8.14
CA ILE A 24 9.31 17.44 -6.77
C ILE A 24 7.88 17.50 -6.19
N TRP A 25 7.18 18.62 -6.36
CA TRP A 25 5.83 18.80 -5.80
C TRP A 25 4.80 17.86 -6.41
N LEU A 26 4.92 17.50 -7.69
CA LEU A 26 4.04 16.53 -8.33
C LEU A 26 4.59 15.10 -8.20
N GLY A 27 5.87 14.91 -8.49
CA GLY A 27 6.50 13.59 -8.55
C GLY A 27 6.53 12.89 -7.21
N LEU A 28 6.89 13.58 -6.13
CA LEU A 28 6.99 12.96 -4.80
C LEU A 28 5.63 12.45 -4.31
N PRO A 29 4.52 13.22 -4.40
CA PRO A 29 3.21 12.72 -4.02
C PRO A 29 2.67 11.59 -4.87
N PHE A 30 2.85 11.63 -6.19
CA PHE A 30 2.44 10.52 -7.03
C PHE A 30 3.26 9.25 -6.77
N LEU A 31 4.57 9.39 -6.53
CA LEU A 31 5.43 8.27 -6.16
C LEU A 31 4.98 7.64 -4.84
N ILE A 32 4.83 8.45 -3.79
CA ILE A 32 4.43 7.96 -2.46
C ILE A 32 3.01 7.40 -2.51
N GLY A 33 2.06 8.10 -3.14
CA GLY A 33 0.69 7.64 -3.29
C GLY A 33 0.59 6.33 -4.07
N GLY A 34 1.36 6.19 -5.15
CA GLY A 34 1.45 4.95 -5.92
C GLY A 34 2.06 3.80 -5.13
N LEU A 35 3.13 4.05 -4.37
CA LEU A 35 3.72 3.04 -3.47
C LEU A 35 2.73 2.60 -2.39
N LEU A 36 2.11 3.54 -1.67
CA LEU A 36 1.18 3.22 -0.58
C LEU A 36 -0.06 2.48 -1.09
N THR A 37 -0.59 2.91 -2.24
CA THR A 37 -1.68 2.21 -2.92
C THR A 37 -1.24 0.79 -3.29
N SER A 38 -0.10 0.62 -3.95
CA SER A 38 0.41 -0.70 -4.32
C SER A 38 0.66 -1.62 -3.13
N MET A 39 1.05 -1.06 -1.98
CA MET A 39 1.25 -1.82 -0.74
C MET A 39 -0.08 -2.24 -0.09
N MET A 40 -1.13 -1.43 -0.22
CA MET A 40 -2.43 -1.67 0.44
C MET A 40 -3.45 -2.38 -0.42
N ASP A 41 -3.40 -2.19 -1.74
CA ASP A 41 -4.25 -2.88 -2.71
C ASP A 41 -3.93 -4.38 -2.79
N GLY A 42 -2.97 -4.85 -1.98
CA GLY A 42 -2.70 -6.27 -1.78
C GLY A 42 -2.43 -6.95 -3.11
N GLY A 43 -1.61 -6.31 -3.97
CA GLY A 43 -1.27 -6.83 -5.29
C GLY A 43 -1.06 -8.33 -5.20
N GLY A 44 -1.99 -9.07 -5.80
CA GLY A 44 -2.23 -10.50 -5.59
C GLY A 44 -1.11 -11.40 -6.07
N GLY A 45 0.05 -11.31 -5.42
CA GLY A 45 0.88 -12.48 -5.19
C GLY A 45 0.51 -12.98 -3.81
N SER A 46 -0.35 -14.01 -3.73
CA SER A 46 -0.27 -14.93 -2.59
C SER A 46 1.22 -15.23 -2.40
N PRO A 47 1.78 -15.10 -1.19
CA PRO A 47 3.19 -15.42 -1.00
C PRO A 47 3.36 -16.89 -1.40
N THR A 48 3.96 -17.13 -2.57
CA THR A 48 4.23 -18.47 -3.08
C THR A 48 5.55 -18.93 -2.49
N GLY A 49 5.52 -19.95 -1.64
CA GLY A 49 6.73 -20.57 -1.12
C GLY A 49 7.37 -21.46 -2.18
N THR A 50 8.68 -21.42 -2.32
CA THR A 50 9.38 -22.43 -3.15
C THR A 50 9.79 -23.60 -2.25
N LEU A 51 9.24 -24.78 -2.51
CA LEU A 51 9.61 -26.03 -1.86
C LEU A 51 10.49 -26.85 -2.80
N LEU A 52 11.75 -27.00 -2.41
CA LEU A 52 12.68 -27.90 -3.09
C LEU A 52 12.49 -29.31 -2.55
N ILE A 53 12.35 -30.31 -3.42
CA ILE A 53 12.27 -31.72 -3.01
C ILE A 53 13.44 -32.50 -3.62
N ALA A 54 14.21 -33.16 -2.76
CA ALA A 54 15.17 -34.17 -3.17
C ALA A 54 14.57 -35.55 -2.88
N ASP A 55 14.17 -36.25 -3.94
CA ASP A 55 13.71 -37.63 -3.88
C ASP A 55 14.87 -38.58 -4.19
N GLU A 56 15.44 -39.20 -3.15
CA GLU A 56 16.49 -40.21 -3.34
C GLU A 56 15.94 -41.64 -3.51
N ASP A 57 14.66 -41.86 -3.20
CA ASP A 57 14.01 -43.17 -3.23
C ASP A 57 13.54 -43.55 -4.64
N GLU A 58 13.21 -42.55 -5.47
CA GLU A 58 12.77 -42.70 -6.86
C GLU A 58 11.68 -43.78 -7.03
N SER A 59 10.77 -43.84 -6.07
CA SER A 59 9.78 -44.90 -5.93
C SER A 59 8.38 -44.40 -6.27
N LEU A 60 7.42 -45.34 -6.36
CA LEU A 60 6.03 -44.96 -6.63
C LEU A 60 5.47 -44.12 -5.47
N LEU A 61 5.77 -44.50 -4.23
CA LEU A 61 5.27 -43.79 -3.04
C LEU A 61 5.92 -42.41 -2.86
N SER A 62 7.22 -42.27 -3.15
CA SER A 62 7.87 -40.96 -3.11
C SER A 62 7.31 -40.01 -4.18
N GLY A 63 7.03 -40.53 -5.38
CA GLY A 63 6.37 -39.79 -6.46
C GLY A 63 4.96 -39.30 -6.10
N PHE A 64 4.19 -40.08 -5.33
CA PHE A 64 2.89 -39.64 -4.81
C PHE A 64 3.01 -38.47 -3.83
N VAL A 65 4.04 -38.48 -2.95
CA VAL A 65 4.30 -37.37 -2.03
C VAL A 65 4.62 -36.10 -2.82
N VAL A 66 5.50 -36.19 -3.82
CA VAL A 66 5.84 -35.04 -4.68
C VAL A 66 4.61 -34.52 -5.44
N GLY A 67 3.79 -35.43 -5.97
CA GLY A 67 2.55 -35.09 -6.67
C GLY A 67 1.48 -34.45 -5.78
N ALA A 68 1.43 -34.80 -4.49
CA ALA A 68 0.47 -34.25 -3.54
C ALA A 68 0.67 -32.74 -3.30
N PHE A 69 1.92 -32.28 -3.24
CA PHE A 69 2.23 -30.85 -3.13
C PHE A 69 1.89 -30.05 -4.40
N GLY A 70 1.80 -30.71 -5.56
CA GLY A 70 1.52 -30.08 -6.86
C GLY A 70 0.03 -29.96 -7.23
N GLN A 71 -0.90 -30.35 -6.36
CA GLN A 71 -2.35 -30.26 -6.65
C GLN A 71 -2.83 -28.80 -6.74
N GLU A 72 -3.85 -28.53 -7.57
CA GLU A 72 -4.32 -27.16 -7.92
C GLU A 72 -4.48 -26.21 -6.72
N GLN A 73 -5.00 -26.69 -5.58
CA GLN A 73 -5.23 -25.86 -4.39
C GLN A 73 -3.95 -25.56 -3.58
N LEU A 74 -2.95 -26.45 -3.64
CA LEU A 74 -1.66 -26.29 -2.95
C LEU A 74 -0.60 -25.65 -3.86
N GLY A 75 -0.68 -25.86 -5.17
CA GLY A 75 0.22 -25.30 -6.18
C GLY A 75 0.11 -23.78 -6.35
N GLU A 76 -1.01 -23.18 -5.93
CA GLU A 76 -1.17 -21.72 -5.85
C GLU A 76 -0.44 -21.09 -4.65
N LEU A 77 -0.08 -21.89 -3.65
CA LEU A 77 0.61 -21.45 -2.43
C LEU A 77 2.07 -21.92 -2.37
N ILE A 78 2.38 -23.07 -2.97
CA ILE A 78 3.70 -23.69 -2.94
C ILE A 78 4.11 -24.12 -4.35
N VAL A 79 5.23 -23.57 -4.84
CA VAL A 79 5.87 -24.03 -6.07
C VAL A 79 6.86 -25.12 -5.73
N VAL A 80 6.64 -26.30 -6.30
CA VAL A 80 7.47 -27.49 -6.05
C VAL A 80 8.50 -27.65 -7.17
N GLU A 81 9.78 -27.72 -6.81
CA GLU A 81 10.88 -28.01 -7.73
C GLU A 81 11.64 -29.25 -7.25
N GLN A 82 11.81 -30.24 -8.13
CA GLN A 82 12.68 -31.37 -7.84
C GLN A 82 14.14 -31.00 -8.12
N VAL A 83 15.02 -31.25 -7.16
CA VAL A 83 16.45 -30.92 -7.24
C VAL A 83 17.31 -32.04 -6.67
N ASN A 84 18.59 -32.06 -7.07
CA ASN A 84 19.56 -32.95 -6.43
C ASN A 84 19.82 -32.51 -4.98
N PRO A 85 20.17 -33.43 -4.06
CA PRO A 85 20.44 -33.09 -2.66
C PRO A 85 21.47 -31.97 -2.47
N ASP A 86 22.61 -32.04 -3.18
CA ASP A 86 23.68 -31.04 -3.09
C ASP A 86 23.24 -29.65 -3.60
N GLU A 87 22.41 -29.62 -4.65
CA GLU A 87 21.85 -28.40 -5.22
C GLU A 87 20.80 -27.78 -4.29
N GLY A 88 19.94 -28.62 -3.70
CA GLY A 88 18.92 -28.23 -2.74
C GLY A 88 19.52 -27.62 -1.48
N GLU A 89 20.57 -28.24 -0.93
CA GLU A 89 21.29 -27.72 0.23
C GLU A 89 21.99 -26.38 -0.07
N GLY A 90 22.59 -26.22 -1.26
CA GLY A 90 23.16 -24.95 -1.68
C GLY A 90 22.10 -23.84 -1.75
N ARG A 91 20.99 -24.09 -2.46
CA ARG A 91 19.94 -23.09 -2.67
C ARG A 91 19.22 -22.67 -1.40
N ILE A 92 18.97 -23.59 -0.46
CA ILE A 92 18.30 -23.23 0.80
C ILE A 92 19.24 -22.38 1.69
N ASN A 93 20.54 -22.67 1.70
CA ASN A 93 21.54 -21.90 2.45
C ASN A 93 21.77 -20.50 1.85
N ASP A 94 21.67 -20.38 0.53
CA ASP A 94 21.75 -19.10 -0.19
C ASP A 94 20.43 -18.29 -0.10
N GLY A 95 19.39 -18.86 0.51
CA GLY A 95 18.08 -18.22 0.68
C GLY A 95 17.19 -18.22 -0.57
N GLY A 96 17.52 -19.03 -1.57
CA GLY A 96 16.81 -19.16 -2.84
C GLY A 96 15.54 -20.04 -2.81
N ALA A 97 15.19 -20.59 -1.64
CA ALA A 97 13.97 -21.36 -1.41
C ALA A 97 13.39 -21.10 -0.01
N SER A 98 12.14 -21.49 0.17
CA SER A 98 11.38 -21.36 1.43
C SER A 98 11.49 -22.62 2.30
N GLY A 99 11.55 -23.79 1.67
CA GLY A 99 11.80 -25.07 2.33
C GLY A 99 12.53 -26.05 1.41
N PHE A 100 13.23 -27.01 2.02
CA PHE A 100 13.90 -28.11 1.34
C PHE A 100 13.55 -29.42 2.05
N LEU A 101 12.80 -30.29 1.37
CA LEU A 101 12.39 -31.61 1.85
C LEU A 101 13.27 -32.70 1.23
N THR A 102 13.85 -33.56 2.07
CA THR A 102 14.65 -34.70 1.63
C THR A 102 13.93 -36.01 1.95
N ILE A 103 13.66 -36.81 0.92
CA ILE A 103 13.10 -38.17 1.01
C ILE A 103 14.25 -39.17 0.91
N PRO A 104 14.57 -39.92 1.98
CA PRO A 104 15.72 -40.82 2.00
C PRO A 104 15.46 -42.10 1.20
N LYS A 105 16.55 -42.75 0.76
CA LYS A 105 16.51 -44.09 0.15
C LYS A 105 15.86 -45.13 1.07
N GLY A 106 15.03 -45.98 0.48
CA GLY A 106 14.26 -47.01 1.20
C GLY A 106 13.02 -46.46 1.89
N PHE A 107 12.53 -45.28 1.51
CA PHE A 107 11.32 -44.69 2.06
C PHE A 107 10.10 -45.58 1.79
N GLN A 108 9.93 -46.05 0.55
CA GLN A 108 8.85 -46.97 0.20
C GLN A 108 8.90 -48.26 1.02
N ASP A 109 10.06 -48.89 1.11
CA ASP A 109 10.23 -50.14 1.87
C ASP A 109 9.97 -49.93 3.36
N ALA A 110 10.41 -48.79 3.91
CA ALA A 110 10.18 -48.47 5.31
C ALA A 110 8.70 -48.20 5.60
N PHE A 111 8.03 -47.49 4.70
CA PHE A 111 6.60 -47.22 4.75
C PHE A 111 5.77 -48.49 4.61
N LEU A 112 6.14 -49.44 3.76
CA LEU A 112 5.40 -50.70 3.59
C LEU A 112 5.63 -51.69 4.74
N ASN A 113 6.81 -51.66 5.36
CA ASN A 113 7.19 -52.59 6.44
C ASN A 113 6.96 -52.03 7.86
N GLU A 114 6.27 -50.89 7.99
CA GLU A 114 6.00 -50.22 9.27
C GLU A 114 7.27 -49.91 10.08
N THR A 115 8.40 -49.69 9.42
CA THR A 115 9.64 -49.30 10.09
C THR A 115 9.77 -47.78 10.15
N PRO A 116 10.26 -47.20 11.27
CA PRO A 116 10.43 -45.76 11.38
C PRO A 116 11.37 -45.20 10.30
N VAL A 117 10.92 -44.17 9.59
CA VAL A 117 11.72 -43.39 8.63
C VAL A 117 11.60 -41.91 8.97
N THR A 118 12.70 -41.17 8.86
CA THR A 118 12.74 -39.74 9.17
C THR A 118 12.90 -38.95 7.87
N LEU A 119 11.92 -38.11 7.58
CA LEU A 119 11.99 -37.09 6.53
C LEU A 119 12.62 -35.82 7.11
N THR A 120 13.48 -35.16 6.35
CA THR A 120 14.13 -33.92 6.81
C THR A 120 13.58 -32.75 6.02
N LEU A 121 12.92 -31.83 6.72
CA LEU A 121 12.50 -30.53 6.17
C LEU A 121 13.41 -29.44 6.74
N ARG A 122 14.17 -28.77 5.86
CA ARG A 122 14.95 -27.58 6.20
C ARG A 122 14.20 -26.34 5.78
N THR A 123 13.97 -25.42 6.70
CA THR A 123 13.26 -24.17 6.47
C THR A 123 14.21 -22.98 6.41
N ASN A 124 13.84 -21.94 5.66
CA ASN A 124 14.64 -20.71 5.56
C ASN A 124 14.27 -19.73 6.69
N PRO A 125 15.15 -19.49 7.69
CA PRO A 125 14.84 -18.63 8.84
C PRO A 125 14.75 -17.14 8.47
N SER A 126 15.15 -16.75 7.26
CA SER A 126 15.04 -15.37 6.76
C SER A 126 13.62 -15.03 6.28
N GLN A 127 12.71 -16.02 6.22
CA GLN A 127 11.32 -15.84 5.83
C GLN A 127 10.39 -16.10 7.03
N THR A 128 9.36 -15.27 7.22
CA THR A 128 8.54 -15.30 8.45
C THR A 128 7.28 -16.15 8.35
N ILE A 129 6.68 -16.26 7.15
CA ILE A 129 5.35 -16.87 6.97
C ILE A 129 5.43 -18.14 6.12
N LEU A 130 6.14 -18.07 5.00
CA LEU A 130 6.24 -19.16 4.02
C LEU A 130 6.77 -20.48 4.59
N PRO A 131 7.81 -20.50 5.44
CA PRO A 131 8.29 -21.77 5.96
C PRO A 131 7.30 -22.45 6.90
N GLY A 132 6.51 -21.67 7.66
CA GLY A 132 5.45 -22.20 8.51
C GLY A 132 4.32 -22.85 7.69
N ILE A 133 3.91 -22.22 6.58
CA ILE A 133 2.94 -22.81 5.65
C ILE A 133 3.47 -24.13 5.09
N ILE A 134 4.74 -24.18 4.68
CA ILE A 134 5.36 -25.40 4.15
C ILE A 134 5.42 -26.49 5.22
N GLU A 135 5.77 -26.15 6.46
CA GLU A 135 5.81 -27.07 7.59
C GLU A 135 4.42 -27.65 7.88
N ASP A 136 3.40 -26.79 8.04
CA ASP A 136 2.02 -27.21 8.31
C ASP A 136 1.47 -28.10 7.20
N VAL A 137 1.66 -27.72 5.93
CA VAL A 137 1.20 -28.52 4.77
C VAL A 137 1.93 -29.86 4.72
N THR A 138 3.23 -29.87 5.00
CA THR A 138 4.02 -31.10 5.03
C THR A 138 3.52 -32.02 6.15
N GLU A 139 3.28 -31.48 7.36
CA GLU A 139 2.75 -32.25 8.49
C GLU A 139 1.37 -32.86 8.17
N VAL A 140 0.44 -32.08 7.62
CA VAL A 140 -0.88 -32.58 7.21
C VAL A 140 -0.79 -33.69 6.17
N LEU A 141 0.08 -33.55 5.17
CA LEU A 141 0.27 -34.59 4.14
C LEU A 141 0.91 -35.85 4.71
N LEU A 142 1.88 -35.73 5.61
CA LEU A 142 2.50 -36.87 6.27
C LEU A 142 1.53 -37.59 7.20
N ASP A 143 0.71 -36.86 7.95
CA ASP A 143 -0.36 -37.42 8.77
C ASP A 143 -1.37 -38.17 7.90
N ALA A 144 -1.83 -37.57 6.80
CA ALA A 144 -2.73 -38.22 5.84
C ALA A 144 -2.11 -39.50 5.27
N GLY A 145 -0.83 -39.46 4.90
CA GLY A 145 -0.07 -40.63 4.43
C GLY A 145 0.01 -41.73 5.48
N PHE A 146 0.30 -41.37 6.74
CA PHE A 146 0.34 -42.32 7.86
C PHE A 146 -1.01 -42.98 8.12
N TYR A 147 -2.11 -42.22 8.14
CA TYR A 147 -3.44 -42.80 8.30
C TYR A 147 -3.84 -43.69 7.12
N LEU A 148 -3.45 -43.31 5.90
CA LEU A 148 -3.67 -44.12 4.70
C LEU A 148 -2.89 -45.44 4.76
N GLN A 149 -1.62 -45.39 5.15
CA GLN A 149 -0.79 -46.59 5.40
C GLN A 149 -1.43 -47.49 6.45
N ARG A 150 -1.93 -46.91 7.56
CA ARG A 150 -2.54 -47.68 8.64
C ARG A 150 -3.82 -48.39 8.18
N LEU A 151 -4.53 -47.79 7.22
CA LEU A 151 -5.76 -48.32 6.68
C LEU A 151 -5.52 -49.37 5.59
N LEU A 152 -4.68 -49.05 4.61
CA LEU A 152 -4.51 -49.80 3.35
C LEU A 152 -3.13 -50.46 3.21
N GLY A 153 -2.25 -50.35 4.22
CA GLY A 153 -0.89 -50.88 4.17
C GLY A 153 -0.78 -52.33 3.72
N PRO A 154 -1.59 -53.28 4.25
CA PRO A 154 -1.57 -54.67 3.80
C PRO A 154 -1.90 -54.84 2.31
N GLU A 155 -2.88 -54.10 1.81
CA GLU A 155 -3.32 -54.15 0.41
C GLU A 155 -2.29 -53.49 -0.51
N ILE A 156 -1.73 -52.35 -0.10
CA ILE A 156 -0.65 -51.66 -0.84
C ILE A 156 0.58 -52.58 -0.91
N LYS A 157 0.98 -53.23 0.19
CA LYS A 157 2.08 -54.19 0.20
C LYS A 157 1.82 -55.37 -0.73
N THR A 158 0.60 -55.89 -0.75
CA THR A 158 0.21 -56.99 -1.65
C THR A 158 0.27 -56.56 -3.13
N LEU A 159 -0.03 -55.30 -3.44
CA LEU A 159 0.13 -54.73 -4.78
C LEU A 159 1.59 -54.54 -5.17
N THR A 160 2.44 -54.11 -4.23
CA THR A 160 3.86 -53.88 -4.47
C THR A 160 4.67 -55.17 -4.57
N ASP A 161 4.33 -56.18 -3.77
CA ASP A 161 5.00 -57.50 -3.75
C ASP A 161 4.52 -58.41 -4.91
N ALA A 162 3.42 -58.06 -5.58
CA ALA A 162 2.91 -58.81 -6.72
C ALA A 162 3.77 -58.53 -7.97
N ASP A 163 4.55 -59.54 -8.37
CA ASP A 163 5.36 -59.48 -9.59
C ASP A 163 4.46 -59.66 -10.83
N PHE A 164 4.08 -58.54 -11.45
CA PHE A 164 3.24 -58.54 -12.65
C PHE A 164 4.10 -58.68 -13.90
N ASP A 165 4.52 -59.90 -14.22
CA ASP A 165 5.15 -60.25 -15.51
C ASP A 165 4.14 -60.22 -16.71
N GLY A 166 3.02 -59.51 -16.56
CA GLY A 166 1.89 -59.43 -17.50
C GLY A 166 0.67 -58.72 -16.91
N ALA A 167 -0.48 -58.75 -17.61
CA ALA A 167 -1.70 -58.13 -17.10
C ALA A 167 -2.20 -58.84 -15.83
N PRO A 168 -2.59 -58.09 -14.78
CA PRO A 168 -3.04 -58.67 -13.51
C PRO A 168 -4.30 -59.52 -13.74
N THR A 169 -4.40 -60.62 -13.00
CA THR A 169 -5.55 -61.53 -13.13
C THR A 169 -6.82 -60.86 -12.60
N ASP A 170 -7.95 -61.00 -13.30
CA ASP A 170 -9.24 -60.40 -12.89
C ASP A 170 -9.63 -60.77 -11.44
N ALA A 171 -9.29 -61.99 -11.00
CA ALA A 171 -9.52 -62.44 -9.62
C ALA A 171 -8.71 -61.66 -8.57
N PHE A 172 -7.48 -61.28 -8.91
CA PHE A 172 -6.60 -60.50 -8.04
C PHE A 172 -7.08 -59.05 -7.94
N VAL A 173 -7.39 -58.44 -9.09
CA VAL A 173 -7.92 -57.07 -9.15
C VAL A 173 -9.25 -56.98 -8.39
N SER A 174 -10.14 -57.95 -8.59
CA SER A 174 -11.43 -58.01 -7.89
C SER A 174 -11.27 -58.18 -6.38
N GLY A 175 -10.39 -59.09 -5.93
CA GLY A 175 -10.15 -59.32 -4.50
C GLY A 175 -9.68 -58.07 -3.76
N ILE A 176 -8.64 -57.42 -4.29
CA ILE A 176 -8.10 -56.18 -3.70
C ILE A 176 -9.11 -55.05 -3.76
N SER A 177 -9.83 -54.91 -4.88
CA SER A 177 -10.88 -53.89 -4.99
C SER A 177 -11.98 -54.09 -3.96
N VAL A 178 -12.40 -55.33 -3.71
CA VAL A 178 -13.41 -55.66 -2.69
C VAL A 178 -12.89 -55.40 -1.27
N ASP A 179 -11.64 -55.74 -0.98
CA ASP A 179 -11.04 -55.53 0.34
C ASP A 179 -10.88 -54.04 0.66
N ILE A 180 -10.39 -53.26 -0.31
CA ILE A 180 -10.31 -51.79 -0.22
C ILE A 180 -11.72 -51.20 -0.04
N GLN A 181 -12.68 -51.59 -0.88
CA GLN A 181 -14.05 -51.10 -0.82
C GLN A 181 -14.71 -51.40 0.54
N ASN A 182 -14.52 -52.61 1.07
CA ASN A 182 -15.06 -53.02 2.36
C ASN A 182 -14.45 -52.22 3.52
N LYS A 183 -13.14 -51.93 3.48
CA LYS A 183 -12.47 -51.09 4.49
C LYS A 183 -12.94 -49.64 4.43
N ILE A 184 -13.03 -49.07 3.22
CA ILE A 184 -13.52 -47.71 3.01
C ILE A 184 -14.98 -47.59 3.48
N ASN A 185 -15.86 -48.51 3.09
CA ASN A 185 -17.28 -48.49 3.49
C ASN A 185 -17.45 -48.56 5.03
N LYS A 186 -16.65 -49.37 5.72
CA LYS A 186 -16.67 -49.46 7.19
C LYS A 186 -16.25 -48.18 7.89
N ILE A 187 -15.40 -47.37 7.25
CA ILE A 187 -15.01 -46.06 7.77
C ILE A 187 -16.10 -45.05 7.49
N ILE A 188 -16.60 -45.01 6.25
CA ILE A 188 -17.67 -44.07 5.87
C ILE A 188 -18.88 -44.28 6.78
N GLU A 189 -19.33 -45.52 7.00
CA GLU A 189 -20.46 -45.81 7.89
C GLU A 189 -20.24 -45.35 9.35
N LYS A 190 -18.98 -45.26 9.81
CA LYS A 190 -18.63 -44.82 11.17
C LYS A 190 -18.34 -43.33 11.28
N THR A 191 -17.99 -42.69 10.17
CA THR A 191 -17.54 -41.29 10.13
C THR A 191 -18.61 -40.36 9.56
N ASP A 192 -19.63 -40.89 8.87
CA ASP A 192 -20.76 -40.15 8.31
C ASP A 192 -21.97 -40.21 9.28
N PRO A 193 -22.54 -39.05 9.71
CA PRO A 193 -22.15 -37.69 9.36
C PRO A 193 -20.90 -37.22 10.11
N LEU A 194 -20.07 -36.44 9.41
CA LEU A 194 -18.93 -35.75 10.00
C LEU A 194 -19.43 -34.90 11.18
N ILE A 195 -18.92 -35.19 12.37
CA ILE A 195 -19.31 -34.48 13.61
C ILE A 195 -18.90 -33.00 13.54
N ILE A 196 -17.91 -32.68 12.70
CA ILE A 196 -17.39 -31.34 12.47
C ILE A 196 -17.60 -31.01 11.00
N GLU A 197 -18.55 -30.13 10.72
CA GLU A 197 -18.79 -29.56 9.39
C GLU A 197 -18.24 -28.13 9.39
N LEU A 198 -17.23 -27.88 8.56
CA LEU A 198 -16.72 -26.53 8.35
C LEU A 198 -17.67 -25.84 7.37
N GLU A 199 -18.61 -25.06 7.90
CA GLU A 199 -19.36 -24.12 7.09
C GLU A 199 -18.46 -22.91 6.81
N VAL A 200 -17.87 -22.88 5.61
CA VAL A 200 -17.15 -21.70 5.11
C VAL A 200 -18.20 -20.66 4.74
N VAL A 201 -18.60 -19.86 5.73
CA VAL A 201 -19.48 -18.71 5.49
C VAL A 201 -18.62 -17.61 4.89
N GLU A 202 -18.71 -17.44 3.57
CA GLU A 202 -18.20 -16.23 2.94
C GLU A 202 -18.91 -15.02 3.57
N PRO A 203 -18.18 -13.99 4.05
CA PRO A 203 -18.83 -12.77 4.47
C PRO A 203 -19.71 -12.26 3.31
N PRO A 204 -20.90 -11.67 3.59
CA PRO A 204 -21.75 -11.11 2.55
C PRO A 204 -20.89 -10.23 1.65
N PRO A 205 -21.08 -10.26 0.31
CA PRO A 205 -20.21 -9.56 -0.63
C PRO A 205 -20.02 -8.15 -0.12
N ALA A 206 -18.81 -7.87 0.37
CA ALA A 206 -18.47 -6.56 0.85
C ALA A 206 -18.83 -5.58 -0.28
N GLU A 207 -19.37 -4.42 0.08
CA GLU A 207 -19.46 -3.29 -0.83
C GLU A 207 -18.18 -3.24 -1.69
N PRO A 208 -18.28 -2.98 -3.00
CA PRO A 208 -17.17 -3.09 -3.94
C PRO A 208 -15.90 -2.56 -3.27
N PRO A 209 -14.81 -3.33 -3.26
CA PRO A 209 -13.64 -3.04 -2.45
C PRO A 209 -13.35 -1.56 -2.57
N LEU A 210 -13.39 -0.84 -1.44
CA LEU A 210 -13.14 0.60 -1.40
C LEU A 210 -11.89 0.81 -2.25
N ASP A 211 -12.03 1.53 -3.36
CA ASP A 211 -10.90 1.83 -4.24
C ASP A 211 -9.87 2.53 -3.35
N TYR A 212 -8.87 1.78 -2.88
CA TYR A 212 -7.93 2.25 -1.87
C TYR A 212 -7.22 3.48 -2.42
N ALA A 213 -6.96 3.47 -3.72
CA ALA A 213 -6.35 4.56 -4.43
C ALA A 213 -7.27 5.82 -4.46
N LEU A 214 -8.59 5.67 -4.59
CA LEU A 214 -9.56 6.77 -4.41
C LEU A 214 -9.53 7.33 -2.98
N LEU A 215 -9.27 6.49 -1.97
CA LEU A 215 -9.14 6.91 -0.58
C LEU A 215 -7.89 7.78 -0.34
N PHE A 216 -6.79 7.48 -1.04
CA PHE A 216 -5.54 8.26 -0.97
C PHE A 216 -5.57 9.53 -1.83
N LEU A 217 -6.40 9.60 -2.86
CA LEU A 217 -6.42 10.70 -3.82
C LEU A 217 -6.50 12.12 -3.17
N PRO A 218 -7.45 12.40 -2.24
CA PRO A 218 -7.47 13.68 -1.53
C PRO A 218 -6.15 14.01 -0.82
N GLY A 219 -5.52 12.99 -0.22
CA GLY A 219 -4.27 13.14 0.51
C GLY A 219 -3.09 13.47 -0.40
N ILE A 220 -2.97 12.77 -1.53
CA ILE A 220 -1.94 13.01 -2.56
C ILE A 220 -2.03 14.44 -3.11
N ILE A 221 -3.25 14.90 -3.43
CA ILE A 221 -3.50 16.26 -3.91
C ILE A 221 -3.02 17.26 -2.85
N LEU A 222 -3.47 17.12 -1.60
CA LEU A 222 -3.11 18.05 -0.53
C LEU A 222 -1.62 18.01 -0.18
N MET A 223 -0.97 16.86 -0.33
CA MET A 223 0.46 16.74 -0.13
C MET A 223 1.24 17.57 -1.16
N ALA A 224 0.88 17.49 -2.44
CA ALA A 224 1.48 18.33 -3.48
C ALA A 224 1.34 19.83 -3.16
N LEU A 225 0.16 20.23 -2.70
CA LEU A 225 -0.12 21.61 -2.33
C LEU A 225 0.62 22.05 -1.05
N LEU A 226 0.80 21.17 -0.07
CA LEU A 226 1.57 21.47 1.15
C LEU A 226 3.05 21.68 0.85
N LEU A 227 3.65 20.83 0.01
CA LEU A 227 5.03 20.99 -0.44
C LEU A 227 5.22 22.32 -1.20
N ALA A 228 4.28 22.63 -2.11
CA ALA A 228 4.27 23.89 -2.85
C ALA A 228 4.08 25.10 -1.92
N ALA A 229 3.16 25.01 -0.95
CA ALA A 229 2.87 26.08 0.00
C ALA A 229 4.10 26.44 0.84
N ASN A 230 4.81 25.41 1.35
CA ASN A 230 6.03 25.61 2.13
C ASN A 230 7.15 26.25 1.30
N SER A 231 7.33 25.80 0.06
CA SER A 231 8.36 26.35 -0.84
C SER A 231 8.03 27.76 -1.31
N LEU A 232 6.77 28.06 -1.64
CA LEU A 232 6.30 29.40 -1.96
C LEU A 232 6.45 30.36 -0.76
N ALA A 233 6.24 29.88 0.46
CA ALA A 233 6.49 30.67 1.66
C ALA A 233 7.97 31.04 1.83
N ALA A 234 8.89 30.13 1.49
CA ALA A 234 10.34 30.36 1.53
C ALA A 234 10.80 31.49 0.61
N ASP A 235 10.03 31.81 -0.44
CA ASP A 235 10.35 32.94 -1.32
C ASP A 235 10.35 34.30 -0.62
N TYR A 236 9.60 34.46 0.48
CA TYR A 236 9.64 35.72 1.23
C TYR A 236 11.03 36.01 1.79
N TRP A 237 11.79 34.99 2.18
CA TRP A 237 13.18 35.13 2.58
C TRP A 237 14.08 35.49 1.39
N VAL A 238 13.88 34.84 0.25
CA VAL A 238 14.64 35.16 -0.97
C VAL A 238 14.45 36.63 -1.37
N GLU A 239 13.22 37.14 -1.28
CA GLU A 239 12.90 38.55 -1.59
C GLU A 239 13.44 39.53 -0.53
N ARG A 240 13.52 39.08 0.72
CA ARG A 240 14.15 39.85 1.81
C ARG A 240 15.66 39.97 1.59
N ASP A 241 16.32 38.85 1.33
CA ASP A 241 17.77 38.77 1.15
C ASP A 241 18.23 39.55 -0.08
N LYS A 242 17.41 39.59 -1.15
CA LYS A 242 17.64 40.41 -2.35
C LYS A 242 17.38 41.91 -2.14
N GLY A 243 16.89 42.32 -0.97
CA GLY A 243 16.57 43.71 -0.66
C GLY A 243 15.30 44.23 -1.35
N THR A 244 14.54 43.38 -2.05
CA THR A 244 13.27 43.76 -2.70
C THR A 244 12.30 44.31 -1.66
N LEU A 245 12.13 43.61 -0.53
CA LEU A 245 11.18 44.02 0.50
C LEU A 245 11.52 45.39 1.12
N ARG A 246 12.81 45.68 1.34
CA ARG A 246 13.27 46.98 1.86
C ARG A 246 12.89 48.13 0.92
N ARG A 247 13.02 47.91 -0.39
CA ARG A 247 12.61 48.88 -1.43
C ARG A 247 11.09 49.09 -1.51
N LEU A 248 10.31 48.05 -1.22
CA LEU A 248 8.84 48.12 -1.26
C LEU A 248 8.24 48.86 -0.06
N VAL A 249 8.90 48.83 1.10
CA VAL A 249 8.44 49.54 2.31
C VAL A 249 8.49 51.07 2.13
N SER A 250 9.40 51.58 1.31
CA SER A 250 9.52 53.02 1.02
C SER A 250 8.50 53.56 -0.01
N ALA A 251 7.74 52.69 -0.68
CA ALA A 251 6.77 53.08 -1.71
C ALA A 251 5.31 52.96 -1.19
N PRO A 252 4.46 54.01 -1.31
CA PRO A 252 3.08 53.96 -0.86
C PRO A 252 2.28 52.85 -1.56
N GLY A 253 1.61 51.98 -0.78
CA GLY A 253 0.75 50.91 -1.31
C GLY A 253 1.47 49.71 -1.96
N ALA A 254 2.79 49.78 -2.17
CA ALA A 254 3.55 48.73 -2.85
C ALA A 254 3.61 47.41 -2.06
N LEU A 255 3.67 47.48 -0.73
CA LEU A 255 3.68 46.29 0.13
C LEU A 255 2.36 45.50 0.05
N ALA A 256 1.22 46.20 0.05
CA ALA A 256 -0.09 45.58 -0.08
C ALA A 256 -0.27 44.95 -1.47
N GLY A 257 0.15 45.67 -2.52
CA GLY A 257 0.16 45.15 -3.89
C GLY A 257 1.09 43.94 -4.06
N PHE A 258 2.18 43.86 -3.30
CA PHE A 258 3.10 42.72 -3.31
C PHE A 258 2.48 41.48 -2.67
N VAL A 259 1.85 41.62 -1.50
CA VAL A 259 1.17 40.50 -0.83
C VAL A 259 -0.01 40.01 -1.68
N ALA A 260 -0.83 40.91 -2.20
CA ALA A 260 -1.93 40.55 -3.11
C ALA A 260 -1.40 39.89 -4.39
N GLY A 261 -0.32 40.41 -4.97
CA GLY A 261 0.33 39.81 -6.12
C GLY A 261 0.86 38.40 -5.85
N LYS A 262 1.48 38.18 -4.68
CA LYS A 262 1.90 36.85 -4.24
C LYS A 262 0.74 35.89 -4.03
N ALA A 263 -0.36 36.35 -3.42
CA ALA A 263 -1.55 35.53 -3.24
C ALA A 263 -2.16 35.10 -4.58
N VAL A 264 -2.25 36.01 -5.56
CA VAL A 264 -2.77 35.70 -6.90
C VAL A 264 -1.82 34.75 -7.65
N ALA A 265 -0.50 34.97 -7.56
CA ALA A 265 0.47 34.05 -8.16
C ALA A 265 0.41 32.65 -7.52
N ALA A 266 0.30 32.59 -6.18
CA ALA A 266 0.12 31.34 -5.46
C ALA A 266 -1.19 30.65 -5.87
N LEU A 267 -2.29 31.38 -6.03
CA LEU A 267 -3.56 30.82 -6.50
C LEU A 267 -3.42 30.19 -7.88
N ALA A 268 -2.73 30.86 -8.82
CA ALA A 268 -2.50 30.32 -10.15
C ALA A 268 -1.64 29.04 -10.11
N ILE A 269 -0.58 29.02 -9.30
CA ILE A 269 0.31 27.85 -9.17
C ILE A 269 -0.44 26.69 -8.50
N MET A 270 -1.14 26.95 -7.39
CA MET A 270 -1.95 25.97 -6.69
C MET A 270 -3.05 25.42 -7.58
N GLY A 271 -3.69 26.28 -8.38
CA GLY A 271 -4.69 25.87 -9.37
C GLY A 271 -4.15 24.96 -10.45
N VAL A 272 -2.95 25.23 -10.97
CA VAL A 272 -2.30 24.33 -11.95
C VAL A 272 -1.95 22.99 -11.31
N LEU A 273 -1.34 22.98 -10.11
CA LEU A 273 -0.99 21.75 -9.40
C LEU A 273 -2.23 20.92 -9.05
N ALA A 274 -3.27 21.58 -8.53
CA ALA A 274 -4.56 20.97 -8.23
C ALA A 274 -5.23 20.43 -9.49
N ALA A 275 -5.24 21.19 -10.60
CA ALA A 275 -5.81 20.74 -11.85
C ALA A 275 -5.09 19.49 -12.40
N VAL A 276 -3.76 19.49 -12.42
CA VAL A 276 -2.98 18.34 -12.90
C VAL A 276 -3.25 17.11 -12.03
N THR A 277 -3.19 17.26 -10.71
CA THR A 277 -3.42 16.15 -9.78
C THR A 277 -4.85 15.62 -9.84
N LEU A 278 -5.85 16.50 -9.91
CA LEU A 278 -7.27 16.13 -10.07
C LEU A 278 -7.55 15.47 -11.42
N VAL A 279 -6.99 15.97 -12.53
CA VAL A 279 -7.17 15.36 -13.85
C VAL A 279 -6.64 13.93 -13.86
N ILE A 280 -5.44 13.71 -13.33
CA ILE A 280 -4.83 12.38 -13.25
C ILE A 280 -5.69 11.47 -12.36
N GLY A 281 -6.06 11.94 -11.16
CA GLY A 281 -6.89 11.16 -10.24
C GLY A 281 -8.27 10.83 -10.80
N PHE A 282 -8.96 11.79 -11.42
CA PHE A 282 -10.31 11.57 -11.95
C PHE A 282 -10.29 10.64 -13.16
N ALA A 283 -9.27 10.74 -14.01
CA ALA A 283 -9.09 9.86 -15.15
C ALA A 283 -8.78 8.42 -14.73
N TYR A 284 -7.98 8.24 -13.66
CA TYR A 284 -7.60 6.92 -13.17
C TYR A 284 -8.72 6.25 -12.34
N HIS A 285 -9.46 7.01 -11.52
CA HIS A 285 -10.52 6.49 -10.62
C HIS A 285 -11.95 6.61 -11.19
N GLY A 286 -12.12 7.10 -12.42
CA GLY A 286 -13.46 7.26 -13.01
C GLY A 286 -14.38 8.25 -12.28
N VAL A 287 -13.82 9.23 -11.55
CA VAL A 287 -14.61 10.22 -10.81
C VAL A 287 -15.36 11.14 -11.78
N ALA A 288 -16.63 11.43 -11.48
CA ALA A 288 -17.46 12.30 -12.30
C ALA A 288 -16.84 13.70 -12.49
N TRP A 289 -16.62 14.08 -13.75
CA TRP A 289 -16.06 15.39 -14.14
C TRP A 289 -16.89 16.60 -13.68
N SER A 290 -18.16 16.40 -13.33
CA SER A 290 -19.00 17.44 -12.73
C SER A 290 -18.42 18.00 -11.42
N LYS A 291 -17.64 17.19 -10.68
CA LYS A 291 -16.98 17.55 -9.41
C LYS A 291 -15.66 18.29 -9.59
N PHE A 292 -15.17 18.41 -10.82
CA PHE A 292 -13.83 18.95 -11.08
C PHE A 292 -13.73 20.42 -10.65
N VAL A 293 -14.74 21.23 -10.99
CA VAL A 293 -14.72 22.67 -10.71
C VAL A 293 -14.77 22.98 -9.22
N SER A 294 -15.68 22.33 -8.48
CA SER A 294 -15.81 22.48 -7.02
C SER A 294 -14.53 22.04 -6.30
N SER A 295 -14.00 20.87 -6.67
CA SER A 295 -12.75 20.33 -6.12
C SER A 295 -11.56 21.24 -6.41
N LEU A 296 -11.44 21.73 -7.65
CA LEU A 296 -10.37 22.64 -8.07
C LEU A 296 -10.40 23.94 -7.27
N LEU A 297 -11.55 24.57 -7.13
CA LEU A 297 -11.70 25.80 -6.37
C LEU A 297 -11.39 25.59 -4.89
N TRP A 298 -11.89 24.50 -4.30
CA TRP A 298 -11.69 24.15 -2.90
C TRP A 298 -10.20 23.98 -2.57
N VAL A 299 -9.53 23.13 -3.35
CA VAL A 299 -8.12 22.79 -3.16
C VAL A 299 -7.22 23.99 -3.44
N SER A 300 -7.51 24.77 -4.49
CA SER A 300 -6.71 25.97 -4.82
C SER A 300 -6.79 27.03 -3.72
N LEU A 301 -7.98 27.32 -3.20
CA LEU A 301 -8.16 28.27 -2.10
C LEU A 301 -7.51 27.75 -0.81
N GLY A 302 -7.64 26.45 -0.52
CA GLY A 302 -6.97 25.81 0.61
C GLY A 302 -5.45 25.91 0.51
N GLY A 303 -4.89 25.70 -0.68
CA GLY A 303 -3.47 25.91 -0.97
C GLY A 303 -3.01 27.33 -0.66
N VAL A 304 -3.76 28.35 -1.09
CA VAL A 304 -3.44 29.76 -0.78
C VAL A 304 -3.49 30.01 0.73
N GLY A 305 -4.45 29.44 1.45
CA GLY A 305 -4.52 29.56 2.90
C GLY A 305 -3.33 28.92 3.61
N LEU A 306 -2.97 27.70 3.22
CA LEU A 306 -1.79 27.00 3.74
C LEU A 306 -0.51 27.79 3.46
N PHE A 307 -0.33 28.27 2.22
CA PHE A 307 0.79 29.14 1.84
C PHE A 307 0.87 30.38 2.73
N ALA A 308 -0.26 31.06 2.96
CA ALA A 308 -0.29 32.28 3.75
C ALA A 308 0.06 32.03 5.23
N TRP A 309 -0.37 30.90 5.79
CA TRP A 309 0.02 30.50 7.14
C TRP A 309 1.49 30.10 7.25
N PHE A 310 2.01 29.31 6.29
CA PHE A 310 3.44 29.01 6.24
C PHE A 310 4.27 30.28 6.11
N ALA A 311 3.87 31.22 5.25
CA ALA A 311 4.54 32.52 5.11
C ALA A 311 4.55 33.31 6.42
N ALA A 312 3.42 33.39 7.12
CA ALA A 312 3.32 34.04 8.42
C ALA A 312 4.26 33.40 9.46
N ILE A 313 4.32 32.06 9.51
CA ILE A 313 5.19 31.31 10.42
C ILE A 313 6.67 31.54 10.07
N GLN A 314 7.05 31.47 8.80
CA GLN A 314 8.44 31.68 8.38
C GLN A 314 8.96 33.08 8.73
N MET A 315 8.09 34.08 8.70
CA MET A 315 8.43 35.45 9.07
C MET A 315 8.65 35.67 10.58
N LEU A 316 8.32 34.68 11.43
CA LEU A 316 8.59 34.75 12.88
C LEU A 316 10.07 34.52 13.20
N PHE A 317 10.81 33.85 12.31
CA PHE A 317 12.19 33.44 12.56
C PHE A 317 13.20 34.51 12.13
N ALA A 318 14.38 34.47 12.73
CA ALA A 318 15.42 35.49 12.53
C ALA A 318 16.25 35.29 11.25
N ASN A 319 16.35 34.06 10.74
CA ASN A 319 17.10 33.74 9.53
C ASN A 319 16.37 32.72 8.63
N ASN A 320 16.73 32.68 7.35
CA ASN A 320 16.13 31.81 6.34
C ASN A 320 16.28 30.32 6.68
N ARG A 321 17.46 29.91 7.17
CA ARG A 321 17.73 28.51 7.53
C ARG A 321 16.82 28.02 8.67
N ALA A 322 16.66 28.78 9.75
CA ALA A 322 15.78 28.44 10.85
C ALA A 322 14.31 28.46 10.41
N ALA A 323 13.89 29.45 9.62
CA ALA A 323 12.52 29.50 9.10
C ALA A 323 12.18 28.25 8.27
N THR A 324 13.07 27.88 7.35
CA THR A 324 12.90 26.71 6.48
C THR A 324 12.93 25.42 7.28
N LEU A 325 13.87 25.26 8.23
CA LEU A 325 13.92 24.07 9.08
C LEU A 325 12.66 23.90 9.93
N MET A 326 12.17 24.98 10.53
CA MET A 326 10.99 24.93 11.42
C MET A 326 9.72 24.64 10.66
N THR A 327 9.55 25.24 9.48
CA THR A 327 8.37 24.97 8.64
C THR A 327 8.39 23.59 8.00
N THR A 328 9.56 23.08 7.60
CA THR A 328 9.70 21.69 7.16
C THR A 328 9.46 20.69 8.30
N LEU A 329 9.93 20.98 9.52
CA LEU A 329 9.64 20.14 10.69
C LEU A 329 8.15 20.11 11.02
N LEU A 330 7.45 21.24 10.83
CA LEU A 330 5.99 21.33 11.01
C LEU A 330 5.22 20.65 9.86
N LEU A 331 5.79 20.65 8.65
CA LEU A 331 5.18 20.07 7.46
C LEU A 331 4.89 18.57 7.62
N PHE A 332 5.86 17.78 8.12
CA PHE A 332 5.71 16.32 8.25
C PHE A 332 4.58 15.89 9.20
N PRO A 333 4.50 16.39 10.44
CA PRO A 333 3.36 16.13 11.33
C PRO A 333 2.03 16.54 10.72
N LEU A 334 1.97 17.68 10.03
CA LEU A 334 0.75 18.11 9.33
C LEU A 334 0.38 17.11 8.23
N MET A 335 1.32 16.69 7.38
CA MET A 335 1.03 15.72 6.32
C MET A 335 0.58 14.36 6.88
N MET A 336 1.18 13.90 7.98
CA MET A 336 0.81 12.64 8.62
C MET A 336 -0.54 12.70 9.34
N ALA A 337 -0.73 13.67 10.24
CA ALA A 337 -1.96 13.77 11.04
C ALA A 337 -3.14 14.30 10.22
N GLY A 338 -2.89 15.24 9.30
CA GLY A 338 -3.93 15.89 8.51
C GLY A 338 -4.31 15.16 7.23
N GLY A 339 -4.18 13.83 7.19
CA GLY A 339 -4.80 13.03 6.13
C GLY A 339 -4.07 12.99 4.79
N SER A 340 -2.86 13.57 4.68
CA SER A 340 -2.16 13.71 3.40
C SER A 340 -1.27 12.50 3.06
N PHE A 341 -0.63 11.89 4.07
CA PHE A 341 0.08 10.61 3.92
C PHE A 341 -0.84 9.41 4.08
N PHE A 342 -1.68 9.42 5.11
CA PHE A 342 -2.59 8.35 5.45
C PHE A 342 -4.00 8.91 5.49
N PRO A 343 -4.99 8.30 4.81
CA PRO A 343 -6.35 8.77 4.84
C PRO A 343 -6.88 8.83 6.26
N LEU A 344 -7.62 9.89 6.60
CA LEU A 344 -8.17 10.08 7.95
C LEU A 344 -9.06 8.90 8.37
N ALA A 345 -9.70 8.22 7.43
CA ALA A 345 -10.53 7.03 7.66
C ALA A 345 -9.73 5.81 8.13
N ALA A 346 -8.43 5.74 7.82
CA ALA A 346 -7.54 4.64 8.22
C ALA A 346 -6.83 4.91 9.56
N LEU A 347 -6.97 6.11 10.13
CA LEU A 347 -6.31 6.50 11.38
C LEU A 347 -7.15 6.13 12.61
N PRO A 348 -6.52 5.83 13.76
CA PRO A 348 -7.22 5.72 15.04
C PRO A 348 -8.05 6.97 15.33
N GLY A 349 -9.24 6.82 15.93
CA GLY A 349 -10.21 7.91 16.10
C GLY A 349 -9.63 9.19 16.71
N TRP A 350 -8.80 9.08 17.74
CA TRP A 350 -8.17 10.24 18.38
C TRP A 350 -7.17 10.97 17.47
N ILE A 351 -6.47 10.26 16.59
CA ILE A 351 -5.56 10.87 15.60
C ILE A 351 -6.38 11.53 14.49
N ALA A 352 -7.43 10.86 14.02
CA ALA A 352 -8.33 11.38 13.00
C ALA A 352 -9.01 12.69 13.46
N ASP A 353 -9.42 12.78 14.73
CA ASP A 353 -10.02 13.98 15.31
C ASP A 353 -9.03 15.15 15.37
N ILE A 354 -7.78 14.91 15.79
CA ILE A 354 -6.71 15.91 15.73
C ILE A 354 -6.42 16.32 14.29
N GLY A 355 -6.41 15.34 13.38
CA GLY A 355 -6.23 15.55 11.94
C GLY A 355 -7.28 16.47 11.34
N ARG A 356 -8.56 16.25 11.66
CA ARG A 356 -9.69 17.08 11.19
C ARG A 356 -9.62 18.52 11.71
N LEU A 357 -9.01 18.75 12.87
CA LEU A 357 -8.75 20.09 13.41
C LEU A 357 -7.57 20.78 12.72
N ALA A 358 -6.64 20.03 12.14
CA ALA A 358 -5.52 20.59 11.40
C ALA A 358 -6.01 21.28 10.11
N PRO A 359 -5.42 22.42 9.70
CA PRO A 359 -5.88 23.17 8.53
C PRO A 359 -5.89 22.33 7.25
N ASN A 360 -4.89 21.47 7.06
CA ASN A 360 -4.83 20.58 5.90
C ASN A 360 -5.81 19.40 6.02
N GLY A 361 -5.96 18.80 7.20
CA GLY A 361 -6.91 17.70 7.39
C GLY A 361 -8.36 18.12 7.21
N PHE A 362 -8.72 19.34 7.61
CA PHE A 362 -10.03 19.92 7.27
C PHE A 362 -10.25 20.00 5.74
N ILE A 363 -9.23 20.40 4.97
CA ILE A 363 -9.33 20.49 3.51
C ILE A 363 -9.45 19.08 2.89
N VAL A 364 -8.66 18.12 3.37
CA VAL A 364 -8.69 16.70 2.94
C VAL A 364 -10.06 16.07 3.22
N ASP A 365 -10.59 16.22 4.43
CA ASP A 365 -11.86 15.63 4.88
C ASP A 365 -13.04 16.10 4.00
N ARG A 366 -13.13 17.40 3.75
CA ARG A 366 -14.17 17.98 2.89
C ARG A 366 -13.98 17.65 1.41
N LEU A 367 -12.74 17.54 0.94
CA LEU A 367 -12.47 17.06 -0.42
C LEU A 367 -12.88 15.59 -0.57
N SER A 368 -12.56 14.74 0.40
CA SER A 368 -12.99 13.33 0.40
C SER A 368 -14.51 13.20 0.35
N THR A 369 -15.24 14.04 1.09
CA THR A 369 -16.71 14.13 1.00
C THR A 369 -17.16 14.48 -0.41
N GLU A 370 -16.52 15.46 -1.07
CA GLU A 370 -16.83 15.84 -2.45
C GLU A 370 -16.56 14.70 -3.46
N LEU A 371 -15.44 14.01 -3.33
CA LEU A 371 -15.07 12.93 -4.25
C LEU A 371 -15.98 11.70 -4.12
N THR A 372 -16.54 11.46 -2.92
CA THR A 372 -17.42 10.31 -2.65
C THR A 372 -18.92 10.62 -2.77
N ALA A 373 -19.33 11.89 -2.68
CA ALA A 373 -20.75 12.29 -2.76
C ALA A 373 -21.40 11.94 -4.12
N ALA A 374 -22.72 11.74 -4.16
CA ALA A 374 -23.42 11.46 -5.43
C ALA A 374 -23.42 12.66 -6.40
N THR A 375 -23.39 13.89 -5.89
CA THR A 375 -23.47 15.13 -6.68
C THR A 375 -22.26 16.01 -6.45
N ALA A 376 -21.95 16.87 -7.43
CA ALA A 376 -21.00 17.96 -7.25
C ALA A 376 -21.54 19.03 -6.28
N TRP A 377 -20.63 19.82 -5.70
CA TRP A 377 -20.93 20.88 -4.72
C TRP A 377 -21.54 20.38 -3.41
N SER A 378 -21.10 19.20 -2.96
CA SER A 378 -21.48 18.62 -1.67
C SER A 378 -20.83 19.31 -0.47
N ILE A 379 -19.77 20.11 -0.69
CA ILE A 379 -19.12 20.87 0.37
C ILE A 379 -20.03 21.99 0.88
N ASP A 380 -20.39 21.93 2.16
CA ASP A 380 -21.23 22.92 2.84
C ASP A 380 -20.72 24.36 2.68
N ALA A 381 -21.64 25.32 2.54
CA ALA A 381 -21.33 26.75 2.48
C ALA A 381 -20.54 27.25 3.72
N LYS A 382 -20.79 26.64 4.90
CA LYS A 382 -20.02 26.92 6.13
C LYS A 382 -18.54 26.58 5.96
N SER A 383 -18.24 25.47 5.30
CA SER A 383 -16.87 25.02 5.06
C SER A 383 -16.13 25.97 4.12
N TRP A 384 -16.81 26.51 3.10
CA TRP A 384 -16.25 27.57 2.24
C TRP A 384 -15.93 28.85 3.01
N LEU A 385 -16.82 29.27 3.91
CA LEU A 385 -16.59 30.45 4.75
C LEU A 385 -15.41 30.25 5.71
N ILE A 386 -15.28 29.06 6.31
CA ILE A 386 -14.14 28.72 7.18
C ILE A 386 -12.84 28.76 6.37
N LEU A 387 -12.83 28.17 5.17
CA LEU A 387 -11.66 28.16 4.30
C LEU A 387 -11.23 29.59 3.90
N LEU A 388 -12.20 30.43 3.53
CA LEU A 388 -11.95 31.85 3.23
C LEU A 388 -11.43 32.59 4.46
N ALA A 389 -11.98 32.34 5.64
CA ALA A 389 -11.51 32.94 6.88
C ALA A 389 -10.05 32.55 7.17
N ILE A 390 -9.69 31.27 7.01
CA ILE A 390 -8.31 30.77 7.17
C ILE A 390 -7.36 31.45 6.18
N ALA A 391 -7.77 31.56 4.91
CA ALA A 391 -6.94 32.19 3.88
C ALA A 391 -6.74 33.69 4.14
N VAL A 392 -7.82 34.41 4.44
CA VAL A 392 -7.77 35.84 4.74
C VAL A 392 -6.97 36.08 6.02
N SER A 393 -7.16 35.30 7.08
CA SER A 393 -6.40 35.47 8.33
C SER A 393 -4.90 35.25 8.11
N GLY A 394 -4.51 34.23 7.35
CA GLY A 394 -3.11 33.98 7.00
C GLY A 394 -2.49 35.13 6.20
N LEU A 395 -3.22 35.66 5.21
CA LEU A 395 -2.76 36.78 4.38
C LEU A 395 -2.65 38.08 5.18
N VAL A 396 -3.61 38.36 6.06
CA VAL A 396 -3.58 39.52 6.96
C VAL A 396 -2.41 39.41 7.93
N LEU A 397 -2.20 38.25 8.56
CA LEU A 397 -1.05 38.02 9.45
C LEU A 397 0.29 38.20 8.71
N SER A 398 0.41 37.66 7.50
CA SER A 398 1.59 37.85 6.64
C SER A 398 1.82 39.32 6.32
N ALA A 399 0.78 40.07 5.93
CA ALA A 399 0.88 41.50 5.64
C ALA A 399 1.28 42.33 6.87
N LEU A 400 0.72 42.01 8.03
CA LEU A 400 1.05 42.66 9.30
C LEU A 400 2.53 42.40 9.67
N ARG A 401 2.99 41.15 9.59
CA ARG A 401 4.39 40.78 9.90
C ARG A 401 5.40 41.40 8.95
N LEU A 402 5.06 41.50 7.66
CA LEU A 402 5.86 42.24 6.68
C LEU A 402 6.04 43.69 7.08
N ARG A 403 4.96 44.36 7.52
CA ARG A 403 4.97 45.78 7.86
C ARG A 403 5.67 46.07 9.19
N THR A 404 5.49 45.23 10.21
CA THR A 404 5.96 45.49 11.58
C THR A 404 7.43 45.18 11.82
N GLY A 405 8.08 44.36 10.99
CA GLY A 405 9.51 44.12 11.18
C GLY A 405 10.22 43.33 10.10
N PHE A 406 9.57 42.35 9.45
CA PHE A 406 10.28 41.44 8.54
C PHE A 406 10.89 42.14 7.33
N ALA A 407 10.19 43.10 6.73
CA ALA A 407 10.71 43.84 5.58
C ALA A 407 11.74 44.93 5.95
N ARG A 408 11.81 45.34 7.22
CA ARG A 408 12.66 46.45 7.70
C ARG A 408 13.99 45.97 8.29
N ARG A 409 14.02 44.75 8.83
CA ARG A 409 15.23 44.09 9.32
C ARG A 409 15.96 43.43 8.16
#